data_AF-A0A0P7ZKI8-F1
#
_entry.id   AF-A0A0P7ZKI8-F1
#
_cell.length_a   1.000
_cell.length_b   1.000
_cell.length_c   1.000
_cell.angle_alpha   90.00
_cell.angle_beta   90.00
_cell.angle_gamma   90.00
#
_symmetry.space_group_name_H-M   'P 1'
#
loop_
_entity.id
_entity.type
_entity.pdbx_description
1 polymer ?
#
loop_
_entity_poly.entity_id
_entity_poly.type
_entity_poly.pdbx_seq_one_letter_code
_entity_poly.pdbx_strand_id
1 'polypeptide(L)'
;MPENIIFGIDIAKGSLHAREKPAYAVVILKNGDVEHHKMVSLHKFMRMVWKEKPSLIAVDNIYELVSDKHDLISFLEKLPPDTKLIQVTGGEQLLPLTKLARQQGLSFDRFDPNAEALICAQLSQMGVGYEVSAFEDKTVIKVSRGRSPGRGGWSQNRYRRKMHGYVRQRAREIEDSLNELSRTRGFTFSQDITERFGGYSKAEFIVDAPRNKIHIGSGKYGDVQVSVKGIERDSLVFKPLKAKKKRLYHRWDRPWHYDSCCRSYT
;
A
#
# COMPACT_ATOMS: atom_id res chain seq x y z
N MET A 1 -12.64 8.50 19.09
CA MET A 1 -12.47 7.72 17.84
C MET A 1 -11.22 8.26 17.16
N PRO A 2 -10.28 7.45 16.64
CA PRO A 2 -9.21 8.00 15.81
C PRO A 2 -9.84 8.77 14.64
N GLU A 3 -9.27 9.93 14.31
CA GLU A 3 -9.69 10.70 13.13
C GLU A 3 -9.57 9.82 11.89
N ASN A 4 -10.70 9.46 11.28
CA ASN A 4 -10.70 8.62 10.10
C ASN A 4 -10.72 9.50 8.86
N ILE A 5 -9.53 9.94 8.44
CA ILE A 5 -9.36 10.76 7.24
C ILE A 5 -9.26 9.84 6.02
N ILE A 6 -10.15 10.01 5.05
CA ILE A 6 -10.18 9.23 3.82
C ILE A 6 -10.03 10.16 2.64
N PHE A 7 -9.11 9.85 1.74
CA PHE A 7 -8.94 10.59 0.49
C PHE A 7 -9.62 9.81 -0.65
N GLY A 8 -10.37 10.50 -1.50
CA GLY A 8 -10.79 10.01 -2.81
C GLY A 8 -10.03 10.74 -3.90
N ILE A 9 -9.61 10.04 -4.94
CA ILE A 9 -8.87 10.64 -6.06
C ILE A 9 -9.30 10.04 -7.39
N ASP A 10 -9.37 10.90 -8.40
CA ASP A 10 -9.80 10.59 -9.77
C ASP A 10 -9.05 11.50 -10.76
N ILE A 11 -8.83 11.07 -12.01
CA ILE A 11 -8.22 11.93 -13.04
C ILE A 11 -9.23 12.99 -13.50
N ALA A 12 -8.91 14.27 -13.23
CA ALA A 12 -9.72 15.39 -13.70
C ALA A 12 -9.35 15.86 -15.12
N LYS A 13 -8.07 15.76 -15.51
CA LYS A 13 -7.59 16.16 -16.83
C LYS A 13 -6.32 15.39 -17.21
N GLY A 14 -6.24 15.03 -18.49
CA GLY A 14 -5.08 14.39 -19.07
C GLY A 14 -5.12 12.88 -18.88
N SER A 15 -3.99 12.22 -19.12
CA SER A 15 -3.82 10.80 -18.83
C SER A 15 -2.36 10.54 -18.48
N LEU A 16 -2.09 9.43 -17.80
CA LEU A 16 -0.71 9.06 -17.45
C LEU A 16 0.20 8.90 -18.68
N HIS A 17 -0.38 8.57 -19.83
CA HIS A 17 0.31 8.31 -21.09
C HIS A 17 0.42 9.56 -22.00
N ALA A 18 -0.20 10.68 -21.61
CA ALA A 18 -0.16 11.92 -22.39
C ALA A 18 1.14 12.71 -22.16
N ARG A 19 1.48 13.60 -23.11
CA ARG A 19 2.62 14.53 -22.95
C ARG A 19 2.40 15.53 -21.82
N GLU A 20 1.16 15.92 -21.57
CA GLU A 20 0.80 16.82 -20.47
C GLU A 20 0.64 16.03 -19.18
N LYS A 21 1.16 16.58 -18.07
CA LYS A 21 1.02 15.96 -16.75
C LYS A 21 -0.46 15.95 -16.34
N PRO A 22 -0.96 14.81 -15.81
CA PRO A 22 -2.33 14.70 -15.37
C PRO A 22 -2.60 15.61 -14.16
N ALA A 23 -3.85 16.06 -14.08
CA ALA A 23 -4.39 16.77 -12.94
C ALA A 23 -5.56 15.97 -12.37
N TYR A 24 -5.66 15.97 -11.04
CA TYR A 24 -6.56 15.09 -10.30
C TYR A 24 -7.63 15.89 -9.57
N ALA A 25 -8.82 15.30 -9.43
CA ALA A 25 -9.79 15.72 -8.43
C ALA A 25 -9.48 14.96 -7.13
N VAL A 26 -9.41 15.67 -6.02
CA VAL A 26 -9.13 15.08 -4.70
C VAL A 26 -10.22 15.50 -3.73
N VAL A 27 -10.82 14.51 -3.08
CA VAL A 27 -11.80 14.72 -2.02
C VAL A 27 -11.23 14.23 -0.70
N ILE A 28 -11.40 15.01 0.36
CA ILE A 28 -11.00 14.64 1.71
C ILE A 28 -12.26 14.51 2.56
N LEU A 29 -12.49 13.32 3.11
CA LEU A 29 -13.50 13.08 4.13
C LEU A 29 -12.84 13.12 5.50
N LYS A 30 -13.25 14.06 6.35
CA LYS A 30 -12.72 14.22 7.71
C LYS A 30 -13.85 14.52 8.68
N ASN A 31 -14.11 13.61 9.62
CA ASN A 31 -15.11 13.79 10.69
C ASN A 31 -16.53 14.16 10.19
N GLY A 32 -16.90 13.75 8.98
CA GLY A 32 -18.18 14.10 8.35
C GLY A 32 -18.13 15.30 7.41
N ASP A 33 -17.06 16.11 7.49
CA ASP A 33 -16.80 17.20 6.56
C ASP A 33 -16.20 16.67 5.25
N VAL A 34 -16.52 17.37 4.16
CA VAL A 34 -16.08 17.05 2.80
C VAL A 34 -15.35 18.26 2.23
N GLU A 35 -14.05 18.11 1.95
CA GLU A 35 -13.25 19.11 1.27
C GLU A 35 -12.97 18.68 -0.18
N HIS A 36 -13.18 19.58 -1.13
CA HIS A 36 -12.93 19.34 -2.55
C HIS A 36 -11.72 20.14 -3.05
N HIS A 37 -10.82 19.46 -3.75
CA HIS A 37 -9.69 20.08 -4.42
C HIS A 37 -9.67 19.69 -5.90
N LYS A 38 -9.82 20.70 -6.77
CA LYS A 38 -9.78 20.52 -8.22
C LYS A 38 -8.37 20.72 -8.76
N MET A 39 -8.07 20.04 -9.88
CA MET A 39 -6.83 20.23 -10.65
C MET A 39 -5.54 20.08 -9.82
N VAL A 40 -5.50 19.09 -8.95
CA VAL A 40 -4.35 18.80 -8.07
C VAL A 40 -3.30 18.02 -8.84
N SER A 41 -2.02 18.40 -8.77
CA SER A 41 -0.94 17.59 -9.33
C SER A 41 -0.60 16.42 -8.40
N LEU A 42 -0.05 15.32 -8.93
CA LEU A 42 0.38 14.18 -8.12
C LEU A 42 1.34 14.59 -6.99
N HIS A 43 2.25 15.54 -7.26
CA HIS A 43 3.17 16.07 -6.25
C HIS A 43 2.43 16.81 -5.12
N LYS A 44 1.43 17.64 -5.45
CA LYS A 44 0.61 18.33 -4.44
C LYS A 44 -0.22 17.33 -3.65
N PHE A 45 -0.81 16.34 -4.30
CA PHE A 45 -1.53 15.25 -3.66
C PHE A 45 -0.64 14.52 -2.63
N MET A 46 0.57 14.12 -3.01
CA MET A 46 1.50 13.45 -2.09
C MET A 46 1.85 14.32 -0.87
N ARG A 47 2.01 15.64 -1.04
CA ARG A 47 2.20 16.55 0.10
C ARG A 47 0.98 16.59 1.03
N MET A 48 -0.23 16.58 0.48
CA MET A 48 -1.47 16.53 1.27
C MET A 48 -1.58 15.21 2.04
N VAL A 49 -1.29 14.08 1.39
CA VAL A 49 -1.27 12.76 2.03
C VAL A 49 -0.28 12.72 3.21
N TRP A 50 0.93 13.26 3.06
CA TRP A 50 1.90 13.29 4.16
C TRP A 50 1.52 14.27 5.29
N LYS A 51 0.79 15.34 4.97
CA LYS A 51 0.30 16.32 5.94
C LYS A 51 -0.83 15.74 6.80
N GLU A 52 -1.86 15.18 6.15
CA GLU A 52 -3.08 14.71 6.84
C GLU A 52 -2.99 13.24 7.26
N LYS A 53 -2.06 12.45 6.70
CA LYS A 53 -1.86 11.02 6.96
C LYS A 53 -3.18 10.22 6.93
N PRO A 54 -3.89 10.20 5.78
CA PRO A 54 -5.15 9.50 5.67
C PRO A 54 -5.00 8.00 5.96
N SER A 55 -6.03 7.40 6.55
CA SER A 55 -6.07 5.95 6.75
C SER A 55 -6.23 5.22 5.41
N LEU A 56 -7.04 5.79 4.51
CA LEU A 56 -7.37 5.22 3.20
C LEU A 56 -7.22 6.27 2.08
N ILE A 57 -6.71 5.83 0.94
CA ILE A 57 -6.78 6.52 -0.35
C ILE A 57 -7.63 5.64 -1.27
N ALA A 58 -8.73 6.16 -1.78
CA ALA A 58 -9.69 5.45 -2.60
C ALA A 58 -9.63 5.90 -4.06
N VAL A 59 -9.56 4.94 -4.96
CA VAL A 59 -9.62 5.13 -6.41
C VAL A 59 -10.65 4.20 -7.02
N ASP A 60 -11.19 4.59 -8.18
CA ASP A 60 -11.99 3.70 -8.99
C ASP A 60 -11.10 2.59 -9.60
N ASN A 61 -9.92 2.96 -10.10
CA ASN A 61 -8.95 2.15 -10.80
C ASN A 61 -7.53 2.64 -10.47
N ILE A 62 -6.65 1.74 -10.05
CA ILE A 62 -5.26 2.09 -9.72
C ILE A 62 -4.48 2.66 -10.89
N TYR A 63 -4.82 2.29 -12.12
CA TYR A 63 -4.13 2.76 -13.33
C TYR A 63 -4.43 4.22 -13.69
N GLU A 64 -5.27 4.89 -12.90
CA GLU A 64 -5.41 6.34 -12.93
C GLU A 64 -4.25 7.06 -12.24
N LEU A 65 -3.61 6.43 -11.26
CA LEU A 65 -2.50 7.01 -10.51
C LEU A 65 -1.13 6.56 -11.01
N VAL A 66 -1.06 5.35 -11.55
CA VAL A 66 0.20 4.68 -11.93
C VAL A 66 0.10 3.97 -13.27
N SER A 67 1.18 4.00 -14.05
CA SER A 67 1.16 3.47 -15.43
C SER A 67 1.29 1.95 -15.47
N ASP A 68 2.05 1.39 -14.53
CA ASP A 68 2.36 -0.03 -14.45
C ASP A 68 2.58 -0.51 -13.01
N LYS A 69 2.90 -1.80 -12.85
CA LYS A 69 3.16 -2.43 -11.54
C LYS A 69 4.36 -1.81 -10.82
N HIS A 70 5.41 -1.44 -11.54
CA HIS A 70 6.62 -0.88 -10.94
C HIS A 70 6.34 0.54 -10.40
N ASP A 71 5.61 1.35 -11.16
CA ASP A 71 5.11 2.66 -10.71
C ASP A 71 4.19 2.52 -9.50
N LEU A 72 3.32 1.49 -9.46
CA LEU A 72 2.49 1.17 -8.29
C LEU A 72 3.32 0.88 -7.05
N ILE A 73 4.35 0.03 -7.16
CA ILE A 73 5.24 -0.29 -6.05
C ILE A 73 5.93 0.99 -5.54
N SER A 74 6.49 1.79 -6.46
CA SER A 74 7.12 3.07 -6.15
C SER A 74 6.17 4.07 -5.50
N PHE A 75 4.91 4.08 -5.89
CA PHE A 75 3.86 4.90 -5.30
C PHE A 75 3.54 4.44 -3.87
N LEU A 76 3.29 3.15 -3.67
CA LEU A 76 3.00 2.57 -2.36
C LEU A 76 4.16 2.73 -1.37
N GLU A 77 5.41 2.60 -1.82
CA GLU A 77 6.61 2.85 -0.97
C GLU A 77 6.68 4.30 -0.44
N LYS A 78 6.08 5.25 -1.16
CA LYS A 78 6.09 6.68 -0.79
C LYS A 78 4.92 7.10 0.09
N LEU A 79 3.95 6.23 0.33
CA LEU A 79 2.83 6.50 1.21
C LEU A 79 3.26 6.49 2.69
N PRO A 80 2.55 7.20 3.58
CA PRO A 80 2.71 7.01 5.01
C PRO A 80 2.47 5.53 5.39
N PRO A 81 3.18 4.97 6.39
CA PRO A 81 3.16 3.53 6.66
C PRO A 81 1.78 2.93 6.95
N ASP A 82 0.88 3.72 7.54
CA ASP A 82 -0.47 3.26 7.90
C ASP A 82 -1.54 3.62 6.86
N THR A 83 -1.16 4.30 5.77
CA THR A 83 -2.06 4.68 4.67
C THR A 83 -2.22 3.52 3.69
N LYS A 84 -3.46 3.13 3.39
CA LYS A 84 -3.78 2.05 2.46
C LYS A 84 -4.39 2.58 1.16
N LEU A 85 -3.96 2.03 0.02
CA LEU A 85 -4.58 2.27 -1.28
C LEU A 85 -5.72 1.28 -1.51
N ILE A 86 -6.91 1.79 -1.82
CA ILE A 86 -8.15 1.02 -2.02
C ILE A 86 -8.63 1.20 -3.44
N GLN A 87 -8.83 0.09 -4.16
CA GLN A 87 -9.57 0.08 -5.42
C GLN A 87 -11.03 -0.28 -5.13
N VAL A 88 -11.93 0.66 -5.42
CA VAL A 88 -13.35 0.54 -5.06
C VAL A 88 -14.08 -0.43 -5.99
N THR A 89 -13.79 -0.36 -7.29
CA THR A 89 -14.52 -1.12 -8.32
C THR A 89 -14.29 -2.63 -8.27
N GLY A 90 -13.24 -3.11 -7.60
CA GLY A 90 -13.02 -4.54 -7.46
C GLY A 90 -11.55 -4.93 -7.35
N GLY A 91 -11.31 -6.24 -7.32
CA GLY A 91 -10.00 -6.84 -7.57
C GLY A 91 -10.03 -7.57 -8.90
N GLU A 92 -9.99 -8.91 -8.86
CA GLU A 92 -10.00 -9.77 -10.06
C GLU A 92 -11.25 -9.61 -10.95
N GLN A 93 -12.41 -9.28 -10.34
CA GLN A 93 -13.65 -8.98 -11.07
C GLN A 93 -14.09 -7.56 -10.73
N LEU A 94 -14.03 -6.69 -11.74
CA LEU A 94 -14.46 -5.31 -11.62
C LEU A 94 -15.98 -5.20 -11.74
N LEU A 95 -16.57 -4.38 -10.89
CA LEU A 95 -17.95 -3.93 -10.95
C LEU A 95 -17.95 -2.42 -11.24
N PRO A 96 -18.86 -1.93 -12.10
CA PRO A 96 -18.96 -0.49 -12.36
C PRO A 96 -19.19 0.30 -11.07
N LEU A 97 -18.51 1.44 -10.92
CA LEU A 97 -18.64 2.33 -9.76
C LEU A 97 -20.11 2.73 -9.52
N THR A 98 -20.83 3.04 -10.59
CA THR A 98 -22.27 3.37 -10.55
C THR A 98 -23.13 2.26 -9.93
N LYS A 99 -22.80 0.99 -10.21
CA LYS A 99 -23.50 -0.16 -9.63
C LYS A 99 -23.22 -0.29 -8.14
N LEU A 100 -21.96 -0.10 -7.72
CA LEU A 100 -21.56 -0.13 -6.31
C LEU A 100 -22.21 1.00 -5.51
N ALA A 101 -22.19 2.22 -6.05
CA ALA A 101 -22.86 3.38 -5.46
C ALA A 101 -24.36 3.13 -5.26
N ARG A 102 -25.04 2.65 -6.31
CA ARG A 102 -26.48 2.35 -6.25
C ARG A 102 -26.81 1.29 -5.20
N GLN A 103 -25.96 0.27 -5.01
CA GLN A 103 -26.15 -0.74 -3.97
C GLN A 103 -26.08 -0.16 -2.55
N GLN A 104 -25.42 0.98 -2.37
CA GLN A 104 -25.34 1.72 -1.11
C GLN A 104 -26.32 2.92 -1.05
N GLY A 105 -27.22 3.05 -2.02
CA GLY A 105 -28.19 4.15 -2.07
C GLY A 105 -27.60 5.50 -2.51
N LEU A 106 -26.42 5.50 -3.13
CA LEU A 106 -25.72 6.70 -3.61
C LEU A 106 -25.93 6.89 -5.11
N SER A 107 -26.02 8.15 -5.54
CA SER A 107 -26.08 8.56 -6.95
C SER A 107 -25.14 9.73 -7.19
N PHE A 108 -24.52 9.78 -8.36
CA PHE A 108 -23.56 10.81 -8.74
C PHE A 108 -23.50 10.99 -10.25
N ASP A 109 -22.96 12.11 -10.69
CA ASP A 109 -22.61 12.33 -12.08
C ASP A 109 -21.25 11.67 -12.39
N ARG A 110 -21.27 10.65 -13.24
CA ARG A 110 -20.09 9.90 -13.69
C ARG A 110 -19.18 10.66 -14.65
N PHE A 111 -19.54 11.89 -15.01
CA PHE A 111 -18.74 12.77 -15.85
C PHE A 111 -18.09 13.90 -15.04
N ASP A 112 -18.36 13.99 -13.72
CA ASP A 112 -17.67 14.90 -12.81
C ASP A 112 -16.63 14.12 -11.97
N PRO A 113 -15.33 14.30 -12.25
CA PRO A 113 -14.24 13.70 -11.48
C PRO A 113 -14.32 13.97 -9.97
N ASN A 114 -14.88 15.11 -9.54
CA ASN A 114 -15.06 15.38 -8.11
C ASN A 114 -16.14 14.50 -7.49
N ALA A 115 -17.20 14.21 -8.24
CA ALA A 115 -18.26 13.34 -7.81
C ALA A 115 -17.78 11.88 -7.77
N GLU A 116 -16.98 11.44 -8.75
CA GLU A 116 -16.33 10.13 -8.74
C GLU A 116 -15.38 9.95 -7.56
N ALA A 117 -14.48 10.92 -7.34
CA ALA A 117 -13.59 10.92 -6.17
C ALA A 117 -14.36 10.88 -4.84
N LEU A 118 -15.45 11.65 -4.70
CA LEU A 118 -16.30 11.64 -3.50
C LEU A 118 -16.92 10.26 -3.26
N ILE A 119 -17.48 9.65 -4.31
CA ILE A 119 -18.14 8.35 -4.22
C ILE A 119 -17.13 7.26 -3.88
N CYS A 120 -15.93 7.30 -4.46
CA CYS A 120 -14.85 6.38 -4.10
C CYS A 120 -14.49 6.46 -2.61
N ALA A 121 -14.36 7.69 -2.08
CA ALA A 121 -14.09 7.91 -0.66
C ALA A 121 -15.23 7.41 0.24
N GLN A 122 -16.49 7.72 -0.10
CA GLN A 122 -17.66 7.29 0.66
C GLN A 122 -17.82 5.77 0.66
N LEU A 123 -17.69 5.12 -0.50
CA LEU A 123 -17.76 3.66 -0.60
C LEU A 123 -16.66 2.99 0.24
N SER A 124 -15.44 3.52 0.22
CA SER A 124 -14.34 3.03 1.06
C SER A 124 -14.62 3.23 2.55
N GLN A 125 -15.23 4.36 2.94
CA GLN A 125 -15.68 4.60 4.32
C GLN A 125 -16.73 3.57 4.75
N MET A 126 -17.61 3.14 3.84
CA MET A 126 -18.59 2.07 4.06
C MET A 126 -17.97 0.66 4.01
N GLY A 127 -16.65 0.54 3.80
CA GLY A 127 -15.92 -0.73 3.72
C GLY A 127 -16.14 -1.47 2.39
N VAL A 128 -16.52 -0.76 1.34
CA VAL A 128 -16.60 -1.28 -0.04
C VAL A 128 -15.26 -1.02 -0.73
N GLY A 129 -14.72 -2.04 -1.38
CA GLY A 129 -13.45 -1.96 -2.10
C GLY A 129 -12.43 -2.97 -1.59
N TYR A 130 -11.26 -2.95 -2.23
CA TYR A 130 -10.17 -3.88 -2.00
C TYR A 130 -8.87 -3.12 -1.78
N GLU A 131 -8.18 -3.42 -0.67
CA GLU A 131 -6.82 -2.97 -0.41
C GLU A 131 -5.88 -3.58 -1.45
N VAL A 132 -5.15 -2.70 -2.13
CA VAL A 132 -4.18 -3.04 -3.16
C VAL A 132 -2.84 -3.30 -2.48
N SER A 133 -2.46 -4.57 -2.41
CA SER A 133 -1.26 -5.02 -1.71
C SER A 133 -0.24 -5.57 -2.70
N ALA A 134 0.88 -4.85 -2.85
CA ALA A 134 2.02 -5.26 -3.68
C ALA A 134 3.15 -5.90 -2.88
N PHE A 135 3.06 -5.92 -1.54
CA PHE A 135 4.12 -6.38 -0.66
C PHE A 135 3.71 -7.59 0.17
N GLU A 136 4.67 -8.47 0.43
CA GLU A 136 4.56 -9.52 1.44
C GLU A 136 4.54 -8.91 2.85
N ASP A 137 4.13 -9.72 3.82
CA ASP A 137 4.21 -9.35 5.24
C ASP A 137 5.64 -9.54 5.77
N LYS A 138 6.63 -9.16 4.95
CA LYS A 138 8.06 -9.25 5.20
C LYS A 138 8.75 -7.96 4.79
N THR A 139 9.80 -7.58 5.52
CA THR A 139 10.56 -6.36 5.27
C THR A 139 12.05 -6.65 5.24
N VAL A 140 12.73 -6.10 4.25
CA VAL A 140 14.18 -6.15 4.12
C VAL A 140 14.79 -4.86 4.66
N ILE A 141 15.72 -5.00 5.60
CA ILE A 141 16.55 -3.91 6.12
C ILE A 141 17.98 -4.13 5.65
N LYS A 142 18.45 -3.30 4.74
CA LYS A 142 19.80 -3.34 4.22
C LYS A 142 20.64 -2.21 4.79
N VAL A 143 21.74 -2.56 5.44
CA VAL A 143 22.75 -1.66 5.96
C VAL A 143 23.99 -1.76 5.09
N SER A 144 24.39 -0.66 4.47
CA SER A 144 25.56 -0.63 3.60
C SER A 144 26.36 0.66 3.78
N ARG A 145 27.53 0.73 3.15
CA ARG A 145 28.29 1.97 3.06
C ARG A 145 27.48 3.02 2.30
N GLY A 146 27.44 4.25 2.81
CA GLY A 146 26.75 5.38 2.17
C GLY A 146 27.61 6.11 1.13
N ARG A 147 28.88 5.74 1.00
CA ARG A 147 29.85 6.32 0.04
C ARG A 147 30.73 5.22 -0.55
N SER A 148 31.10 5.39 -1.82
CA SER A 148 32.12 4.56 -2.46
C SER A 148 33.52 5.11 -2.17
N PRO A 149 34.49 4.30 -1.75
CA PRO A 149 35.88 4.74 -1.68
C PRO A 149 36.37 4.99 -3.13
N GLY A 150 36.85 6.21 -3.39
CA GLY A 150 37.38 6.63 -4.70
C GLY A 150 38.63 5.84 -5.14
N ARG A 151 39.21 6.21 -6.29
CA ARG A 151 40.39 5.56 -6.88
C ARG A 151 41.69 5.93 -6.14
N GLY A 152 42.07 5.16 -5.12
CA GLY A 152 43.43 5.17 -4.56
C GLY A 152 43.72 6.24 -3.50
N GLY A 153 44.91 6.15 -2.90
CA GLY A 153 45.45 7.09 -1.91
C GLY A 153 46.03 6.42 -0.67
N TRP A 154 47.05 7.06 -0.07
CA TRP A 154 47.76 6.55 1.11
C TRP A 154 46.83 6.31 2.32
N SER A 155 45.72 7.05 2.44
CA SER A 155 44.73 6.93 3.51
C SER A 155 43.54 6.02 3.19
N GLN A 156 43.47 5.42 2.00
CA GLN A 156 42.27 4.74 1.51
C GLN A 156 41.91 3.49 2.34
N ASN A 157 42.90 2.68 2.72
CA ASN A 157 42.67 1.49 3.55
C ASN A 157 42.16 1.86 4.95
N ARG A 158 42.67 2.97 5.52
CA ARG A 158 42.20 3.51 6.81
C ARG A 158 40.74 3.94 6.70
N TYR A 159 40.40 4.70 5.66
CA TYR A 159 39.03 5.14 5.41
C TYR A 159 38.10 3.95 5.23
N ARG A 160 38.48 2.95 4.42
CA ARG A 160 37.68 1.74 4.20
C ARG A 160 37.41 0.97 5.49
N ARG A 161 38.43 0.76 6.34
CA ARG A 161 38.27 0.15 7.67
C ARG A 161 37.28 0.92 8.54
N LYS A 162 37.42 2.26 8.60
CA LYS A 162 36.52 3.14 9.33
C LYS A 162 35.06 2.97 8.86
N MET A 163 34.83 3.01 7.55
CA MET A 163 33.50 2.80 6.95
C MET A 163 32.89 1.45 7.33
N HIS A 164 33.67 0.37 7.21
CA HIS A 164 33.20 -0.98 7.56
C HIS A 164 32.91 -1.13 9.06
N GLY A 165 33.69 -0.46 9.91
CA GLY A 165 33.41 -0.34 11.34
C GLY A 165 32.06 0.33 11.61
N TYR A 166 31.74 1.43 10.91
CA TYR A 166 30.45 2.11 11.05
C TYR A 166 29.27 1.27 10.55
N VAL A 167 29.42 0.56 9.43
CA VAL A 167 28.37 -0.36 8.96
C VAL A 167 28.12 -1.45 9.99
N ARG A 168 29.18 -1.99 10.61
CA ARG A 168 29.07 -2.98 11.70
C ARG A 168 28.36 -2.43 12.93
N GLN A 169 28.73 -1.23 13.36
CA GLN A 169 28.07 -0.56 14.48
C GLN A 169 26.57 -0.40 14.22
N ARG A 170 26.21 0.17 13.06
CA ARG A 170 24.80 0.38 12.72
C ARG A 170 24.02 -0.92 12.54
N ALA A 171 24.65 -1.97 12.00
CA ALA A 171 24.00 -3.28 11.88
C ALA A 171 23.65 -3.83 13.26
N ARG A 172 24.54 -3.71 14.26
CA ARG A 172 24.28 -4.13 15.64
C ARG A 172 23.17 -3.32 16.32
N GLU A 173 23.15 -1.99 16.14
CA GLU A 173 22.05 -1.15 16.64
C GLU A 173 20.69 -1.58 16.09
N ILE A 174 20.65 -1.96 14.81
CA ILE A 174 19.44 -2.48 14.16
C ILE A 174 19.09 -3.88 14.69
N GLU A 175 20.08 -4.78 14.81
CA GLU A 175 19.90 -6.11 15.39
C GLU A 175 19.33 -6.04 16.81
N ASP A 176 19.83 -5.15 17.66
CA ASP A 176 19.32 -4.90 19.01
C ASP A 176 17.86 -4.43 18.98
N SER A 177 17.53 -3.50 18.09
CA SER A 177 16.16 -3.00 17.90
C SER A 177 15.21 -4.11 17.42
N LEU A 178 15.68 -5.00 16.52
CA LEU A 178 14.90 -6.14 16.03
C LEU A 178 14.72 -7.21 17.11
N ASN A 179 15.74 -7.45 17.94
CA ASN A 179 15.64 -8.34 19.09
C ASN A 179 14.61 -7.85 20.11
N GLU A 180 14.55 -6.55 20.36
CA GLU A 180 13.50 -5.96 21.19
C GLU A 180 12.10 -6.14 20.58
N LEU A 181 11.95 -5.89 19.27
CA LEU A 181 10.70 -6.14 18.55
C LEU A 181 10.30 -7.63 18.58
N SER A 182 11.27 -8.53 18.51
CA SER A 182 11.03 -9.97 18.62
C SER A 182 10.47 -10.34 20.00
N ARG A 183 11.07 -9.83 21.08
CA ARG A 183 10.61 -10.08 22.46
C ARG A 183 9.22 -9.48 22.73
N THR A 184 8.93 -8.30 22.18
CA THR A 184 7.69 -7.56 22.49
C THR A 184 6.52 -7.94 21.60
N ARG A 185 6.76 -8.28 20.32
CA ARG A 185 5.71 -8.53 19.32
C ARG A 185 5.76 -9.92 18.69
N GLY A 186 6.78 -10.73 19.01
CA GLY A 186 6.92 -12.09 18.50
C GLY A 186 7.39 -12.19 17.04
N PHE A 187 7.94 -11.12 16.46
CA PHE A 187 8.45 -11.18 15.09
C PHE A 187 9.80 -11.90 15.02
N THR A 188 9.99 -12.70 13.99
CA THR A 188 11.26 -13.36 13.67
C THR A 188 12.01 -12.57 12.60
N PHE A 189 13.33 -12.71 12.59
CA PHE A 189 14.15 -12.19 11.51
C PHE A 189 15.35 -13.10 11.25
N SER A 190 15.83 -13.08 10.01
CA SER A 190 17.12 -13.66 9.62
C SER A 190 18.09 -12.55 9.26
N GLN A 191 19.39 -12.84 9.37
CA GLN A 191 20.44 -11.90 9.01
C GLN A 191 21.47 -12.54 8.07
N ASP A 192 21.91 -11.77 7.09
CA ASP A 192 23.04 -12.07 6.19
C ASP A 192 24.07 -10.94 6.28
N ILE A 193 25.28 -11.28 6.73
CA ILE A 193 26.36 -10.34 7.00
C ILE A 193 27.54 -10.64 6.10
N THR A 194 28.02 -9.63 5.38
CA THR A 194 29.25 -9.72 4.59
C THR A 194 30.39 -8.97 5.28
N GLU A 195 31.31 -9.71 5.93
CA GLU A 195 32.45 -9.14 6.63
C GLU A 195 33.59 -8.71 5.71
N ARG A 196 34.15 -7.51 5.95
CA ARG A 196 35.32 -6.97 5.23
C ARG A 196 36.08 -6.00 6.12
N PHE A 197 37.41 -6.03 6.07
CA PHE A 197 38.29 -5.06 6.76
C PHE A 197 38.04 -4.91 8.27
N GLY A 198 37.68 -6.00 8.97
CA GLY A 198 37.39 -6.01 10.40
C GLY A 198 36.03 -5.43 10.81
N GLY A 199 35.22 -5.04 9.82
CA GLY A 199 33.83 -4.62 10.00
C GLY A 199 32.93 -5.26 8.94
N TYR A 200 31.81 -4.63 8.62
CA TYR A 200 30.85 -5.14 7.65
C TYR A 200 30.88 -4.32 6.37
N SER A 201 30.88 -4.98 5.22
CA SER A 201 30.62 -4.32 3.93
C SER A 201 29.14 -4.09 3.68
N LYS A 202 28.32 -5.02 4.17
CA LYS A 202 26.87 -5.04 4.08
C LYS A 202 26.35 -5.93 5.22
N ALA A 203 25.22 -5.54 5.77
CA ALA A 203 24.36 -6.42 6.57
C ALA A 203 22.94 -6.32 6.01
N GLU A 204 22.24 -7.43 5.93
CA GLU A 204 20.85 -7.51 5.48
C GLU A 204 20.04 -8.29 6.50
N PHE A 205 18.88 -7.75 6.87
CA PHE A 205 17.94 -8.40 7.78
C PHE A 205 16.63 -8.61 7.03
N ILE A 206 16.11 -9.83 7.07
CA ILE A 206 14.78 -10.15 6.56
C ILE A 206 13.89 -10.37 7.77
N VAL A 207 12.95 -9.46 7.98
CA VAL A 207 12.04 -9.46 9.13
C VAL A 207 10.68 -9.98 8.68
N ASP A 208 10.12 -10.94 9.41
CA ASP A 208 8.78 -11.48 9.20
C ASP A 208 7.71 -10.55 9.78
N ALA A 209 7.77 -9.28 9.34
CA ALA A 209 6.82 -8.25 9.70
C ALA A 209 6.60 -7.28 8.53
N PRO A 210 5.38 -6.74 8.39
CA PRO A 210 5.10 -5.71 7.40
C PRO A 210 5.80 -4.39 7.76
N ARG A 211 6.06 -3.58 6.73
CA ARG A 211 6.83 -2.33 6.83
C ARG A 211 6.33 -1.37 7.92
N ASN A 212 5.02 -1.28 8.12
CA ASN A 212 4.39 -0.37 9.09
C ASN A 212 4.62 -0.77 10.55
N LYS A 213 4.98 -2.03 10.83
CA LYS A 213 5.31 -2.49 12.18
C LYS A 213 6.78 -2.28 12.55
N ILE A 214 7.61 -1.86 11.61
CA ILE A 214 9.05 -1.63 11.78
C ILE A 214 9.32 -0.14 11.88
N HIS A 215 9.71 0.32 13.06
CA HIS A 215 9.98 1.75 13.32
C HIS A 215 11.40 2.20 12.91
N ILE A 216 12.06 1.42 12.06
CA ILE A 216 13.39 1.76 11.53
C ILE A 216 13.21 2.58 10.25
N GLY A 217 13.86 3.75 10.19
CA GLY A 217 13.79 4.67 9.06
C GLY A 217 14.84 4.39 7.99
N SER A 218 14.44 4.45 6.72
CA SER A 218 15.38 4.51 5.58
C SER A 218 16.09 5.86 5.58
N GLY A 219 17.39 5.88 5.30
CA GLY A 219 18.15 7.14 5.26
C GLY A 219 19.66 6.97 5.19
N LYS A 220 20.34 8.10 5.08
CA LYS A 220 21.80 8.21 5.22
C LYS A 220 22.13 8.67 6.64
N TYR A 221 23.05 7.97 7.28
CA TYR A 221 23.50 8.22 8.63
C TYR A 221 25.02 8.33 8.62
N GLY A 222 25.49 9.55 8.37
CA GLY A 222 26.90 9.83 8.13
C GLY A 222 27.44 9.05 6.93
N ASP A 223 28.27 8.05 7.22
CA ASP A 223 28.96 7.19 6.27
C ASP A 223 28.22 5.87 5.98
N VAL A 224 27.05 5.66 6.61
CA VAL A 224 26.22 4.46 6.46
C VAL A 224 24.92 4.81 5.75
N GLN A 225 24.41 3.90 4.93
CA GLN A 225 23.10 3.96 4.33
C GLN A 225 22.26 2.79 4.86
N VAL A 226 21.04 3.10 5.29
CA VAL A 226 20.03 2.12 5.68
C VAL A 226 18.87 2.22 4.70
N SER A 227 18.50 1.08 4.11
CA SER A 227 17.34 0.95 3.23
C SER A 227 16.36 -0.04 3.85
N VAL A 228 15.14 0.41 4.13
CA VAL A 228 14.05 -0.42 4.65
C VAL A 228 12.96 -0.49 3.58
N LYS A 229 12.70 -1.69 3.05
CA LYS A 229 11.71 -1.92 1.97
C LYS A 229 10.87 -3.16 2.27
N GLY A 230 9.59 -3.13 1.90
CA GLY A 230 8.77 -4.35 1.90
C GLY A 230 9.24 -5.30 0.80
N ILE A 231 9.12 -6.60 1.01
CA ILE A 231 9.38 -7.57 -0.06
C ILE A 231 8.23 -7.51 -1.06
N GLU A 232 8.55 -7.30 -2.33
CA GLU A 232 7.56 -7.26 -3.41
C GLU A 232 6.97 -8.65 -3.66
N ARG A 233 5.67 -8.70 -3.94
CA ARG A 233 4.99 -9.93 -4.39
C ARG A 233 5.14 -10.14 -5.88
N ASP A 234 5.09 -11.40 -6.31
CA ASP A 234 5.04 -11.76 -7.73
C ASP A 234 3.82 -11.16 -8.45
N SER A 235 2.68 -11.10 -7.77
CA SER A 235 1.43 -10.52 -8.29
C SER A 235 0.77 -9.59 -7.28
N LEU A 236 -0.07 -8.67 -7.79
CA LEU A 236 -0.87 -7.78 -6.96
C LEU A 236 -1.98 -8.58 -6.28
N VAL A 237 -2.17 -8.35 -4.98
CA VAL A 237 -3.22 -8.98 -4.19
C VAL A 237 -4.26 -7.91 -3.82
N PHE A 238 -5.53 -8.21 -4.09
CA PHE A 238 -6.66 -7.35 -3.75
C PHE A 238 -7.39 -7.91 -2.52
N LYS A 239 -7.13 -7.33 -1.34
CA LYS A 239 -7.71 -7.81 -0.06
C LYS A 239 -9.03 -7.05 0.22
N PRO A 240 -10.19 -7.70 0.33
CA PRO A 240 -11.46 -7.00 0.55
C PRO A 240 -11.48 -6.28 1.91
N LEU A 241 -11.99 -5.04 1.95
CA LEU A 241 -12.09 -4.25 3.19
C LEU A 241 -13.07 -4.87 4.21
N LYS A 242 -14.23 -5.33 3.73
CA LYS A 242 -15.16 -6.14 4.51
C LYS A 242 -15.07 -7.59 4.05
N ALA A 243 -14.91 -8.52 5.00
CA ALA A 243 -15.04 -9.93 4.72
C ALA A 243 -16.41 -10.20 4.09
N LYS A 244 -16.44 -10.78 2.89
CA LYS A 244 -17.69 -11.25 2.28
C LYS A 244 -18.30 -12.25 3.27
N LYS A 245 -19.49 -11.94 3.81
CA LYS A 245 -20.33 -12.98 4.43
C LYS A 245 -20.52 -14.05 3.35
N LYS A 246 -19.99 -15.26 3.57
CA LYS A 246 -20.29 -16.40 2.69
C LYS A 246 -21.81 -16.50 2.62
N ARG A 247 -22.39 -16.20 1.45
CA ARG A 247 -23.76 -16.60 1.17
C ARG A 247 -23.72 -18.12 1.10
N LEU A 248 -24.03 -18.78 2.22
CA LEU A 248 -24.44 -20.17 2.20
C LEU A 248 -25.69 -20.21 1.30
N TYR A 249 -25.53 -20.65 0.06
CA TYR A 249 -26.67 -21.07 -0.72
C TYR A 249 -27.23 -22.30 0.01
N HIS A 250 -28.27 -22.11 0.82
CA HIS A 250 -29.16 -23.20 1.18
C HIS A 250 -29.83 -23.66 -0.11
N ARG A 251 -29.24 -24.67 -0.74
CA ARG A 251 -29.78 -25.38 -1.90
C ARG A 251 -30.48 -26.64 -1.41
N TRP A 252 -31.65 -26.53 -0.80
CA TRP A 252 -32.66 -27.57 -0.49
C TRP A 252 -33.88 -26.74 0.01
N ASP A 253 -35.10 -26.73 -0.52
CA ASP A 253 -35.91 -27.74 -1.21
C ASP A 253 -36.85 -27.07 -2.23
N ARG A 254 -36.93 -27.60 -3.45
CA ARG A 254 -38.14 -27.45 -4.28
C ARG A 254 -38.85 -28.80 -4.26
N PRO A 255 -40.09 -28.90 -3.77
CA PRO A 255 -40.85 -30.15 -3.88
C PRO A 255 -41.08 -30.45 -5.36
N TRP A 256 -40.70 -31.64 -5.78
CA TRP A 256 -41.13 -32.22 -7.04
C TRP A 256 -42.65 -32.45 -6.96
N HIS A 257 -43.44 -31.64 -7.67
CA HIS A 257 -44.84 -31.96 -7.93
C HIS A 257 -44.88 -33.18 -8.86
N TYR A 258 -45.26 -34.32 -8.30
CA TYR A 258 -45.66 -35.50 -9.08
C TYR A 258 -47.14 -35.32 -9.42
N ASP A 259 -47.43 -34.91 -10.65
CA ASP A 259 -48.78 -34.88 -11.18
C ASP A 259 -49.33 -36.31 -11.24
N SER A 260 -50.25 -36.60 -10.34
CA SER A 260 -50.99 -37.86 -10.30
C SER A 260 -52.17 -37.75 -11.25
N CYS A 261 -51.96 -38.26 -12.47
CA CYS A 261 -53.02 -38.50 -13.43
C CYS A 261 -53.91 -39.64 -12.93
N CYS A 262 -55.08 -39.33 -12.35
CA CYS A 262 -56.16 -40.29 -12.16
C CYS A 262 -57.34 -39.91 -13.06
N ARG A 263 -57.44 -40.63 -14.17
CA ARG A 263 -58.68 -40.84 -14.92
C ARG A 263 -59.66 -41.59 -14.02
N SER A 264 -60.89 -41.11 -13.93
CA SER A 264 -62.04 -41.90 -13.49
C SER A 264 -63.11 -41.79 -14.56
N TYR A 265 -63.28 -42.90 -15.29
CA TYR A 265 -64.48 -43.21 -16.03
C TYR A 265 -65.57 -43.59 -15.03
N THR A 266 -66.69 -42.88 -15.06
CA THR A 266 -68.09 -43.37 -15.09
C THR A 266 -69.02 -42.17 -14.94
#